data_AF-A0A3P2EH67-F1
#
_entry.id   AF-A0A3P2EH67-F1
#
_cell.length_a   1.000
_cell.length_b   1.000
_cell.length_c   1.000
_cell.angle_alpha   90.00
_cell.angle_beta   90.00
_cell.angle_gamma   90.00
#
_symmetry.space_group_name_H-M   'P 1'
#
loop_
_entity.id
_entity.type
_entity.pdbx_description
1 polymer ?
#
loop_
_entity_poly.entity_id
_entity_poly.type
_entity_poly.pdbx_seq_one_letter_code
_entity_poly.pdbx_strand_id
1 'polypeptide(L)'
;MEEKKAYGLVMVFCRGVCLFPVSIMSYSLWRDRQVNAFMTTNRAWGSCDTVSQAAWVVRDGEQVDLQINHLPLYCSGYRFEARDDAGKIQRQLDKYSVYQHLSRQSQ
;
A
#
# COMPACT_ATOMS: atom_id res chain seq x y z
N MET A 1 -43.52 24.72 19.90
CA MET A 1 -42.87 23.39 19.92
C MET A 1 -41.87 23.18 18.76
N GLU A 2 -41.62 24.19 17.92
CA GLU A 2 -40.68 24.10 16.78
C GLU A 2 -39.21 24.36 17.13
N GLU A 3 -38.93 25.24 18.11
CA GLU A 3 -37.54 25.57 18.46
C GLU A 3 -36.74 24.33 18.89
N LYS A 4 -37.33 23.44 19.71
CA LYS A 4 -36.66 22.20 20.13
C LYS A 4 -36.34 21.26 18.95
N LYS A 5 -37.14 21.27 17.88
CA LYS A 5 -36.87 20.52 16.65
C LYS A 5 -35.74 21.14 15.84
N ALA A 6 -35.69 22.47 15.76
CA ALA A 6 -34.62 23.20 15.07
C ALA A 6 -33.26 23.03 15.77
N TYR A 7 -33.21 23.15 17.10
CA TYR A 7 -31.99 22.88 17.87
C TYR A 7 -31.52 21.43 17.73
N GLY A 8 -32.45 20.46 17.72
CA GLY A 8 -32.11 19.06 17.45
C GLY A 8 -31.50 18.86 16.06
N LEU A 9 -32.07 19.49 15.03
CA LEU A 9 -31.55 19.44 13.66
C LEU A 9 -30.16 20.05 13.54
N VAL A 10 -29.93 21.21 14.17
CA VAL A 10 -28.62 21.89 14.20
C VAL A 10 -27.57 21.04 14.90
N MET A 11 -27.92 20.41 16.04
CA MET A 11 -27.01 19.53 16.77
C MET A 11 -26.63 18.29 15.94
N VAL A 12 -27.57 17.71 15.19
CA VAL A 12 -27.28 16.58 14.27
C VAL A 12 -26.39 17.03 13.10
N PHE A 13 -26.64 18.21 12.53
CA PHE A 13 -25.84 18.76 11.43
C PHE A 13 -24.41 19.06 11.87
N CYS A 14 -24.23 19.73 13.03
CA CYS A 14 -22.91 19.95 13.63
C CYS A 14 -22.19 18.64 13.89
N ARG A 15 -22.91 17.62 14.39
CA ARG A 15 -22.32 16.30 14.64
C ARG A 15 -21.83 15.64 13.34
N GLY A 16 -22.61 15.72 12.26
CA GLY A 16 -22.20 15.23 10.94
C GLY A 16 -20.97 15.96 10.40
N VAL A 17 -20.95 17.29 10.48
CA VAL A 17 -19.85 18.13 9.99
C VAL A 17 -18.57 17.93 10.80
N CYS A 18 -18.65 17.58 12.09
CA CYS A 18 -17.47 17.25 12.88
C CYS A 18 -17.01 15.80 12.70
N LEU A 19 -17.92 14.82 12.67
CA LEU A 19 -17.56 13.40 12.58
C LEU A 19 -17.01 13.01 11.21
N PHE A 20 -17.54 13.61 10.13
CA PHE A 20 -17.11 13.32 8.77
C PHE A 20 -15.62 13.60 8.51
N PRO A 21 -15.07 14.81 8.76
CA PRO A 21 -13.64 15.07 8.56
C PRO A 21 -12.76 14.29 9.53
N VAL A 22 -13.21 14.07 10.77
CA VAL A 22 -12.48 13.24 11.74
C VAL A 22 -12.35 11.80 11.22
N SER A 23 -13.42 11.23 10.66
CA SER A 23 -13.37 9.89 10.08
C SER A 23 -12.41 9.81 8.89
N ILE A 24 -12.37 10.83 8.03
CA ILE A 24 -11.43 10.89 6.89
C ILE A 24 -9.99 11.02 7.37
N MET A 25 -9.73 11.84 8.38
CA MET A 25 -8.39 12.02 8.96
C MET A 25 -7.92 10.73 9.63
N SER A 26 -8.77 10.08 10.42
CA SER A 26 -8.47 8.79 11.06
C SER A 26 -8.21 7.70 10.03
N TYR A 27 -9.01 7.63 8.96
CA TYR A 27 -8.81 6.67 7.88
C TYR A 27 -7.50 6.92 7.12
N SER A 28 -7.19 8.19 6.81
CA SER A 28 -5.91 8.56 6.18
C SER A 28 -4.72 8.16 7.03
N LEU A 29 -4.75 8.47 8.34
CA LEU A 29 -3.70 8.10 9.28
C LEU A 29 -3.53 6.58 9.41
N TRP A 30 -4.63 5.84 9.44
CA TRP A 30 -4.58 4.38 9.49
C TRP A 30 -3.97 3.79 8.21
N ARG A 31 -4.38 4.28 7.04
CA ARG A 31 -3.81 3.88 5.75
C ARG A 31 -2.31 4.19 5.70
N ASP A 32 -1.92 5.41 6.08
CA ASP A 32 -0.52 5.83 6.08
C ASP A 32 0.31 4.98 7.05
N ARG A 33 -0.25 4.61 8.19
CA ARG A 33 0.40 3.69 9.14
C ARG A 33 0.61 2.31 8.55
N GLN A 34 -0.37 1.77 7.83
CA GLN A 34 -0.22 0.48 7.13
C GLN A 34 0.83 0.54 6.03
N VAL A 35 0.81 1.59 5.19
CA VAL A 35 1.81 1.82 4.14
C VAL A 35 3.22 1.89 4.73
N ASN A 36 3.39 2.65 5.82
CA ASN A 36 4.68 2.81 6.45
C ASN A 36 5.17 1.50 7.09
N ALA A 37 4.28 0.72 7.71
CA ALA A 37 4.60 -0.60 8.24
C ALA A 37 5.02 -1.58 7.12
N PHE A 38 4.32 -1.55 5.98
CA PHE A 38 4.68 -2.33 4.79
C PHE A 38 6.06 -1.94 4.26
N MET A 39 6.34 -0.65 4.11
CA MET A 39 7.65 -0.15 3.65
C MET A 39 8.78 -0.57 4.60
N THR A 40 8.55 -0.48 5.91
CA THR A 40 9.55 -0.84 6.93
C THR A 40 9.85 -2.34 6.92
N THR A 41 8.80 -3.16 6.87
CA THR A 41 8.92 -4.62 6.83
C THR A 41 9.61 -5.08 5.55
N ASN A 42 9.23 -4.53 4.39
CA ASN A 42 9.82 -4.89 3.12
C ASN A 42 11.21 -4.32 2.88
N ARG A 43 11.61 -3.29 3.62
CA ARG A 43 13.00 -2.82 3.64
C ARG A 43 13.90 -3.72 4.50
N ALA A 44 13.37 -4.25 5.61
CA ALA A 44 14.13 -5.07 6.54
C ALA A 44 14.19 -6.55 6.11
N TRP A 45 13.07 -7.07 5.59
CA TRP A 45 12.88 -8.49 5.28
C TRP A 45 12.61 -8.73 3.79
N GLY A 46 11.93 -7.80 3.11
CA GLY A 46 11.65 -7.89 1.68
C GLY A 46 12.96 -7.90 0.89
N SER A 47 13.18 -8.99 0.17
CA SER A 47 14.44 -9.21 -0.53
C SER A 47 14.24 -10.13 -1.72
N CYS A 48 15.35 -10.37 -2.40
CA CYS A 48 15.49 -11.32 -3.48
C CYS A 48 15.71 -12.70 -2.87
N ASP A 49 15.04 -13.71 -3.39
CA ASP A 49 15.44 -15.08 -3.12
C ASP A 49 16.89 -15.29 -3.61
N THR A 50 17.71 -15.94 -2.78
CA THR A 50 19.14 -16.14 -3.06
C THR A 50 19.37 -17.13 -4.19
N VAL A 51 18.40 -18.00 -4.46
CA VAL A 51 18.52 -19.06 -5.47
C VAL A 51 17.90 -18.60 -6.80
N SER A 52 16.64 -18.18 -6.77
CA SER A 52 15.89 -17.84 -7.99
C SER A 52 16.02 -16.37 -8.43
N GLN A 53 16.62 -15.52 -7.59
CA GLN A 53 16.62 -14.06 -7.73
C GLN A 53 15.21 -13.45 -7.84
N ALA A 54 14.15 -14.21 -7.59
CA ALA A 54 12.78 -13.71 -7.59
C ALA A 54 12.61 -12.73 -6.43
N ALA A 55 12.00 -11.59 -6.71
CA ALA A 55 11.68 -10.60 -5.69
C ALA A 55 10.40 -11.01 -4.97
N TRP A 56 10.37 -10.84 -3.65
CA TRP A 56 9.20 -11.10 -2.83
C TRP A 56 9.01 -10.00 -1.77
N VAL A 57 7.80 -9.90 -1.26
CA VAL A 57 7.41 -8.97 -0.19
C VAL A 57 6.63 -9.69 0.90
N VAL A 58 6.75 -9.21 2.14
CA VAL A 58 5.87 -9.62 3.23
C VAL A 58 4.59 -8.78 3.16
N ARG A 59 3.44 -9.44 3.06
CA ARG A 59 2.11 -8.85 3.15
C ARG A 59 1.29 -9.65 4.16
N ASP A 60 0.73 -8.97 5.17
CA ASP A 60 -0.07 -9.60 6.23
C ASP A 60 0.59 -10.78 6.97
N GLY A 61 1.92 -10.81 7.00
CA GLY A 61 2.70 -11.88 7.64
C GLY A 61 3.06 -13.04 6.72
N GLU A 62 2.59 -13.03 5.46
CA GLU A 62 2.93 -14.03 4.45
C GLU A 62 3.91 -13.47 3.42
N GLN A 63 4.77 -14.35 2.91
CA GLN A 63 5.66 -14.06 1.79
C GLN A 63 4.87 -14.18 0.48
N VAL A 64 4.82 -13.08 -0.27
CA VAL A 64 4.11 -13.01 -1.55
C VAL A 64 5.10 -12.60 -2.63
N ASP A 65 5.08 -13.33 -3.75
CA ASP A 65 5.93 -13.01 -4.91
C ASP A 65 5.58 -11.65 -5.51
N LEU A 66 6.62 -10.90 -5.83
CA LEU A 66 6.48 -9.56 -6.37
C LEU A 66 6.13 -9.64 -7.86
N GLN A 67 4.92 -9.21 -8.22
CA GLN A 67 4.47 -9.20 -9.61
C GLN A 67 3.95 -7.82 -9.99
N ILE A 68 4.28 -7.35 -11.19
CA ILE A 68 3.72 -6.13 -11.78
C ILE A 68 3.06 -6.47 -13.10
N ASN A 69 1.78 -6.16 -13.27
CA ASN A 69 1.00 -6.53 -14.46
C ASN A 69 1.11 -8.02 -14.83
N HIS A 70 1.10 -8.92 -13.84
CA HIS A 70 1.30 -10.37 -13.99
C HIS A 70 2.71 -10.82 -14.43
N LEU A 71 3.69 -9.92 -14.48
CA LEU A 71 5.08 -10.27 -14.71
C LEU A 71 5.84 -10.40 -13.38
N PRO A 72 6.54 -11.51 -13.14
CA PRO A 72 7.40 -11.67 -11.97
C PRO A 72 8.59 -10.70 -12.04
N LEU A 73 8.88 -10.08 -10.90
CA LEU A 73 10.02 -9.19 -10.74
C LEU A 73 11.20 -9.97 -10.19
N TYR A 74 12.36 -9.75 -10.79
CA TYR A 74 13.63 -10.33 -10.39
C TYR A 74 14.58 -9.25 -9.88
N CYS A 75 15.51 -9.65 -9.04
CA CYS A 75 16.51 -8.73 -8.52
C CYS A 75 17.73 -8.64 -9.41
N SER A 76 18.12 -7.41 -9.71
CA SER A 76 19.33 -7.07 -10.44
C SER A 76 20.06 -5.97 -9.67
N GLY A 77 20.86 -6.40 -8.69
CA GLY A 77 21.57 -5.52 -7.75
C GLY A 77 20.63 -4.54 -7.02
N TYR A 78 20.74 -3.26 -7.38
CA TYR A 78 19.95 -2.17 -6.78
C TYR A 78 18.56 -1.98 -7.39
N ARG A 79 18.23 -2.67 -8.50
CA ARG A 79 16.97 -2.51 -9.24
C ARG A 79 16.18 -3.81 -9.28
N PHE A 80 14.89 -3.71 -9.62
CA PHE A 80 14.07 -4.84 -10.03
C PHE A 80 14.02 -4.91 -11.55
N GLU A 81 14.02 -6.12 -12.10
CA GLU A 81 13.86 -6.42 -13.51
C GLU A 81 12.57 -7.21 -13.70
N ALA A 82 11.60 -6.64 -14.41
CA ALA A 82 10.49 -7.43 -14.92
C ALA A 82 10.99 -8.25 -16.10
N ARG A 83 10.95 -9.58 -15.96
CA ARG A 83 11.30 -10.51 -17.04
C ARG A 83 10.03 -11.16 -17.57
N ASP A 84 9.99 -11.38 -18.87
CA ASP A 84 8.94 -12.20 -19.49
C ASP A 84 9.22 -13.71 -19.29
N ASP A 85 8.27 -14.54 -19.71
CA ASP A 85 8.39 -16.01 -19.63
C ASP A 85 9.56 -16.56 -20.45
N ALA A 86 10.12 -15.76 -21.37
CA ALA A 86 11.32 -16.07 -22.15
C ALA A 86 12.63 -15.60 -21.46
N GLY A 87 12.54 -15.04 -20.25
CA GLY A 87 13.68 -14.54 -19.47
C GLY A 87 14.23 -13.20 -19.96
N LYS A 88 13.59 -12.54 -20.91
CA LYS A 88 14.04 -11.26 -21.45
C LYS A 88 13.61 -10.13 -20.53
N ILE A 89 14.55 -9.23 -20.22
CA ILE A 89 14.28 -8.03 -19.43
C ILE A 89 13.39 -7.09 -20.24
N GLN A 90 12.14 -6.92 -19.81
CA GLN A 90 11.23 -5.94 -20.41
C GLN A 90 11.40 -4.56 -19.78
N ARG A 91 11.58 -4.50 -18.45
CA ARG A 91 11.60 -3.21 -17.74
C ARG A 91 12.47 -3.27 -16.48
N GLN A 92 13.33 -2.27 -16.33
CA GLN A 92 14.00 -2.01 -15.06
C GLN A 92 13.18 -1.03 -14.22
N LEU A 93 12.96 -1.38 -12.97
CA LEU A 93 12.15 -0.64 -12.01
C LEU A 93 12.98 -0.36 -10.77
N ASP A 94 12.87 0.86 -10.25
CA ASP A 94 13.52 1.23 -9.01
C ASP A 94 12.80 0.59 -7.81
N LYS A 95 13.57 0.04 -6.86
CA LYS A 95 13.03 -0.65 -5.68
C LYS A 95 12.08 0.24 -4.87
N TYR A 96 12.42 1.52 -4.71
CA TYR A 96 11.59 2.46 -3.96
C TYR A 96 10.26 2.72 -4.66
N SER A 97 10.30 2.93 -5.97
CA SER A 97 9.08 3.17 -6.77
C SER A 97 8.14 1.97 -6.74
N VAL A 98 8.68 0.75 -6.80
CA VAL A 98 7.89 -0.49 -6.75
C VAL A 98 7.23 -0.68 -5.39
N TYR A 99 7.97 -0.51 -4.29
CA TYR A 99 7.39 -0.61 -2.95
C TYR A 99 6.35 0.49 -2.69
N GLN A 100 6.56 1.71 -3.19
CA GLN A 100 5.58 2.78 -3.10
C GLN A 100 4.30 2.47 -3.91
N HIS A 101 4.44 1.82 -5.06
CA HIS A 101 3.29 1.40 -5.86
C HIS A 101 2.51 0.27 -5.18
N LEU A 102 3.21 -0.75 -4.68
CA LEU A 102 2.62 -1.91 -4.02
C LEU A 102 1.96 -1.58 -2.68
N SER A 103 2.52 -0.66 -1.91
CA SER A 103 1.92 -0.19 -0.67
C SER A 103 0.61 0.57 -0.89
N ARG A 104 0.45 1.19 -2.06
CA ARG A 104 -0.80 1.87 -2.46
C ARG A 104 -1.82 0.92 -3.07
N GLN A 105 -1.40 -0.21 -3.60
CA GLN A 105 -2.27 -1.31 -3.99
C GLN A 105 -2.71 -2.09 -2.73
N SER A 106 -3.56 -1.47 -1.90
CA SER A 106 -4.41 -2.26 -1.01
C SER A 106 -5.45 -2.95 -1.89
N GLN A 107 -5.42 -4.28 -1.92
CA GLN A 107 -6.40 -5.09 -2.66
C GLN A 107 -7.78 -4.98 -2.00
#